data_AF-A0A1F6Y8Z2-F1
#
_entry.id   AF-A0A1F6Y8Z2-F1
#
_cell.length_a   1.000
_cell.length_b   1.000
_cell.length_c   1.000
_cell.angle_alpha   90.00
_cell.angle_beta   90.00
_cell.angle_gamma   90.00
#
_symmetry.space_group_name_H-M   'P 1'
#
loop_
_entity.id
_entity.type
_entity.pdbx_description
1 polymer ?
#
loop_
_entity_poly.entity_id
_entity_poly.type
_entity_poly.pdbx_seq_one_letter_code
_entity_poly.pdbx_strand_id
1 'polypeptide(L)'
;MAYLFEEKKYQVPAEIPEEEVFTPLKEKKFNSFLLANAFSGRDRLNLWILYRQALRRGVALEELAGVLFWKAKDMILKRNFSKFSEKELKNFATRISYILPESREWGRDNEEALEQFLLQAV
;
A
#
# COMPACT_ATOMS: atom_id res chain seq x y z
N MET A 1 -72.90 10.10 15.48
CA MET A 1 -71.76 10.84 16.07
C MET A 1 -70.70 11.00 15.00
N ALA A 2 -70.65 12.17 14.35
CA ALA A 2 -69.70 12.48 13.30
C ALA A 2 -68.40 13.01 13.94
N TYR A 3 -67.27 12.34 13.71
CA TYR A 3 -65.97 12.84 14.12
C TYR A 3 -65.45 13.80 13.03
N LEU A 4 -65.45 15.10 13.34
CA LEU A 4 -64.68 16.11 12.62
C LEU A 4 -63.19 15.82 12.88
N PHE A 5 -62.46 15.39 11.85
CA PHE A 5 -60.99 15.46 11.85
C PHE A 5 -60.59 16.66 10.99
N GLU A 6 -60.07 17.68 11.67
CA GLU A 6 -59.59 18.92 11.10
C GLU A 6 -58.32 18.64 10.28
N GLU A 7 -58.37 18.86 8.97
CA GLU A 7 -57.21 18.70 8.08
C GLU A 7 -56.18 19.81 8.36
N LYS A 8 -55.34 19.64 9.39
CA LYS A 8 -54.12 20.43 9.50
C LYS A 8 -53.18 20.03 8.37
N LYS A 9 -53.18 20.81 7.28
CA LYS A 9 -52.14 20.77 6.24
C LYS A 9 -50.78 20.93 6.90
N TYR A 10 -50.05 19.82 6.97
CA TYR A 10 -48.65 19.82 7.38
C TYR A 10 -47.86 20.57 6.29
N GLN A 11 -47.41 21.79 6.59
CA GLN A 11 -46.50 22.49 5.70
C GLN A 11 -45.12 21.84 5.80
N VAL A 12 -44.69 21.22 4.71
CA VAL A 12 -43.30 20.75 4.57
C VAL A 12 -42.42 22.00 4.49
N PRO A 13 -41.45 22.22 5.39
CA PRO A 13 -40.50 23.30 5.24
C PRO A 13 -39.73 23.11 3.94
N ALA A 14 -39.67 24.16 3.12
CA ALA A 14 -39.13 24.13 1.75
C ALA A 14 -37.61 23.91 1.68
N GLU A 15 -36.92 23.90 2.82
CA GLU A 15 -35.47 23.79 2.88
C GLU A 15 -35.10 22.77 3.97
N ILE A 16 -34.62 21.61 3.52
CA ILE A 16 -33.95 20.62 4.37
C ILE A 16 -32.59 21.25 4.71
N PRO A 17 -32.22 21.41 6.00
CA PRO A 17 -30.89 21.88 6.35
C PRO A 17 -29.89 20.94 5.69
N GLU A 18 -28.97 21.48 4.89
CA GLU A 18 -27.86 20.72 4.33
C GLU A 18 -27.09 20.13 5.51
N GLU A 19 -27.36 18.86 5.85
CA GLU A 19 -26.50 18.09 6.73
C GLU A 19 -25.11 18.18 6.11
N GLU A 20 -24.18 18.85 6.80
CA GLU A 20 -22.77 18.82 6.46
C GLU A 20 -22.36 17.35 6.41
N VAL A 21 -22.31 16.80 5.20
CA VAL A 21 -21.86 15.44 4.94
C VAL A 21 -20.44 15.39 5.49
N PHE A 22 -20.26 14.74 6.64
CA PHE A 22 -18.95 14.44 7.20
C PHE A 22 -18.22 13.59 6.17
N THR A 23 -17.47 14.24 5.29
CA THR A 23 -16.54 13.55 4.41
C THR A 23 -15.35 13.17 5.29
N PRO A 24 -15.13 11.86 5.57
CA PRO A 24 -13.93 11.48 6.29
C PRO A 24 -12.75 12.01 5.47
N LEU A 25 -11.93 12.86 6.10
CA LEU A 25 -10.67 13.35 5.53
C LEU A 25 -9.96 12.14 4.93
N LYS A 26 -9.92 12.05 3.60
CA LYS A 26 -9.30 10.92 2.89
C LYS A 26 -7.86 10.85 3.37
N GLU A 27 -7.57 9.90 4.25
CA GLU A 27 -6.20 9.68 4.71
C GLU A 27 -5.33 9.49 3.46
N LYS A 28 -4.25 10.27 3.38
CA LYS A 28 -3.36 10.20 2.22
C LYS A 28 -2.81 8.78 2.14
N LYS A 29 -3.14 8.08 1.04
CA LYS A 29 -2.60 6.75 0.73
C LYS A 29 -1.08 6.78 0.86
N PHE A 30 -0.50 5.74 1.47
CA PHE A 30 0.94 5.60 1.55
C PHE A 30 1.54 5.57 0.14
N ASN A 31 2.68 6.25 -0.04
CA ASN A 31 3.37 6.26 -1.31
C ASN A 31 4.39 5.10 -1.37
N SER A 32 3.98 3.99 -1.99
CA SER A 32 4.80 2.80 -2.16
C SER A 32 6.10 3.04 -2.95
N PHE A 33 6.19 4.11 -3.77
CA PHE A 33 7.43 4.47 -4.47
C PHE A 33 8.54 4.96 -3.54
N LEU A 34 8.21 5.42 -2.33
CA LEU A 34 9.22 5.75 -1.32
C LEU A 34 10.06 4.50 -0.98
N LEU A 35 9.40 3.35 -0.89
CA LEU A 35 10.05 2.06 -0.62
C LEU A 35 11.02 1.69 -1.76
N ALA A 36 10.58 1.84 -3.02
CA ALA A 36 11.44 1.62 -4.19
C ALA A 36 12.66 2.54 -4.22
N ASN A 37 12.50 3.81 -3.83
CA ASN A 37 13.63 4.74 -3.80
C ASN A 37 14.65 4.34 -2.74
N ALA A 38 14.21 4.02 -1.52
CA ALA A 38 15.08 3.51 -0.46
C ALA A 38 15.81 2.22 -0.87
N PHE A 39 15.11 1.30 -1.55
CA PHE A 39 15.69 0.07 -2.10
C PHE A 39 16.83 0.38 -3.07
N SER A 40 16.61 1.25 -4.06
CA SER A 40 17.66 1.62 -5.02
C SER A 40 18.84 2.38 -4.41
N GLY A 41 18.61 3.06 -3.28
CA GLY A 41 19.63 3.78 -2.54
C GLY A 41 20.54 2.87 -1.70
N ARG A 42 20.26 1.57 -1.59
CA ARG A 42 20.83 0.68 -0.57
C ARG A 42 20.67 1.26 0.86
N ASP A 43 19.54 1.91 1.11
CA ASP A 43 19.26 2.47 2.43
C ASP A 43 18.45 1.49 3.27
N ARG A 44 19.14 0.58 3.95
CA ARG A 44 18.52 -0.53 4.70
C ARG A 44 17.58 -0.02 5.81
N LEU A 45 17.99 1.01 6.54
CA LEU A 45 17.21 1.56 7.65
C LEU A 45 15.93 2.21 7.12
N ASN A 46 16.03 3.09 6.14
CA ASN A 46 14.83 3.73 5.57
C ASN A 46 13.93 2.74 4.85
N LEU A 47 14.50 1.73 4.16
CA LEU A 47 13.73 0.67 3.52
C LEU A 47 12.86 -0.09 4.55
N TRP A 48 13.46 -0.49 5.68
CA TRP A 48 12.73 -1.18 6.74
C TRP A 48 11.68 -0.28 7.42
N ILE A 49 12.02 0.97 7.73
CA ILE A 49 11.08 1.93 8.33
C ILE A 49 9.87 2.15 7.42
N LEU A 50 10.10 2.40 6.12
CA LEU A 50 9.04 2.63 5.14
C LEU A 50 8.17 1.39 4.96
N TYR A 51 8.77 0.20 4.99
CA TYR A 51 8.04 -1.06 4.95
C TYR A 51 7.09 -1.21 6.14
N ARG A 52 7.58 -1.05 7.38
CA ARG A 52 6.75 -1.12 8.59
C ARG A 52 5.65 -0.05 8.59
N GLN A 53 5.95 1.13 8.07
CA GLN A 53 4.99 2.22 7.92
C GLN A 53 3.90 1.94 6.88
N ALA A 54 4.22 1.19 5.83
CA ALA A 54 3.26 0.77 4.81
C ALA A 54 2.30 -0.29 5.37
N LEU A 55 2.83 -1.29 6.09
CA LEU A 55 2.02 -2.31 6.76
C LEU A 55 1.03 -1.70 7.77
N ARG A 56 1.50 -0.76 8.60
CA ARG A 56 0.64 -0.05 9.56
C ARG A 56 -0.48 0.75 8.91
N ARG A 57 -0.34 1.11 7.63
CA ARG A 57 -1.35 1.82 6.83
C ARG A 57 -2.20 0.87 5.99
N GLY A 58 -2.05 -0.45 6.17
CA GLY A 58 -2.83 -1.46 5.46
C GLY A 58 -2.49 -1.58 3.97
N VAL A 59 -1.27 -1.19 3.56
CA VAL A 59 -0.84 -1.40 2.17
C VAL A 59 -0.67 -2.90 1.93
N ALA A 60 -1.25 -3.39 0.83
CA ALA A 60 -1.14 -4.80 0.46
C ALA A 60 0.32 -5.19 0.19
N LEU A 61 0.74 -6.36 0.67
CA LEU A 61 2.09 -6.88 0.45
C LEU A 61 2.40 -7.05 -1.03
N GLU A 62 1.40 -7.39 -1.84
CA GLU A 62 1.49 -7.52 -3.29
C GLU A 62 1.85 -6.19 -3.95
N GLU A 63 1.33 -5.08 -3.43
CA GLU A 63 1.68 -3.74 -3.92
C GLU A 63 3.16 -3.44 -3.61
N LEU A 64 3.60 -3.71 -2.37
CA LEU A 64 4.98 -3.48 -1.96
C LEU A 64 5.96 -4.35 -2.76
N ALA A 65 5.67 -5.64 -2.89
CA ALA A 65 6.45 -6.58 -3.69
C ALA A 65 6.46 -6.17 -5.17
N GLY A 66 5.31 -5.76 -5.72
CA GLY A 66 5.20 -5.30 -7.11
C GLY A 66 6.05 -4.07 -7.39
N VAL A 67 6.04 -3.08 -6.50
CA VAL A 67 6.83 -1.85 -6.64
C VAL A 67 8.33 -2.12 -6.51
N LEU A 68 8.74 -3.01 -5.60
CA LEU A 68 10.14 -3.44 -5.48
C LEU A 68 10.63 -4.21 -6.71
N PHE A 69 9.82 -5.15 -7.20
CA PHE A 69 10.11 -5.90 -8.42
C PHE A 69 10.25 -4.97 -9.63
N TRP A 70 9.31 -4.03 -9.79
CA TRP A 70 9.38 -3.02 -10.84
C TRP A 70 10.65 -2.20 -10.72
N LYS A 71 11.04 -1.78 -9.51
CA LYS A 71 12.25 -0.99 -9.30
C LYS A 71 13.52 -1.75 -9.68
N ALA A 72 13.62 -3.03 -9.32
CA ALA A 72 14.75 -3.87 -9.72
C ALA A 72 14.85 -3.95 -11.26
N LYS A 73 13.72 -4.15 -11.95
CA LYS A 73 13.67 -4.15 -13.42
C LYS A 73 14.03 -2.78 -14.02
N ASP A 74 13.51 -1.69 -13.45
CA ASP A 74 13.81 -0.32 -13.89
C ASP A 74 15.31 -0.03 -13.83
N MET A 75 15.99 -0.45 -12.75
CA MET A 75 17.43 -0.31 -12.60
C MET A 75 18.21 -1.12 -13.64
N ILE A 76 17.76 -2.34 -13.97
CA ILE A 76 18.36 -3.18 -15.02
C ILE A 76 18.20 -2.51 -16.40
N LEU A 77 16.98 -2.07 -16.74
CA LEU A 77 16.68 -1.46 -18.04
C LEU A 77 17.46 -0.15 -18.26
N LYS A 78 17.57 0.66 -17.21
CA LYS A 78 18.35 1.92 -17.23
C LYS A 78 19.86 1.70 -17.09
N ARG A 79 20.32 0.45 -16.96
CA ARG A 79 21.73 0.08 -16.70
C ARG A 79 22.32 0.82 -15.49
N ASN A 80 21.50 1.09 -14.48
CA ASN A 80 21.95 1.77 -13.26
C ASN A 80 22.49 0.76 -12.26
N PHE A 81 23.79 0.49 -12.40
CA PHE A 81 24.52 -0.46 -11.56
C PHE A 81 25.44 0.21 -10.53
N SER A 82 25.16 1.48 -10.19
CA SER A 82 25.99 2.26 -9.26
C SER A 82 26.05 1.65 -7.85
N LYS A 83 24.98 1.00 -7.41
CA LYS A 83 24.86 0.40 -6.07
C LYS A 83 24.70 -1.12 -6.09
N PHE A 84 24.25 -1.69 -7.20
CA PHE A 84 23.98 -3.12 -7.35
C PHE A 84 24.53 -3.61 -8.69
N SER A 85 25.04 -4.84 -8.72
CA SER A 85 25.35 -5.53 -9.96
C SER A 85 24.08 -6.01 -10.67
N GLU A 86 24.18 -6.22 -11.98
CA GLU A 86 23.07 -6.78 -12.77
C GLU A 86 22.63 -8.16 -12.26
N LYS A 87 23.59 -8.98 -11.80
CA LYS A 87 23.32 -10.31 -11.24
C LYS A 87 22.52 -10.21 -9.94
N GLU A 88 22.88 -9.30 -9.04
CA GLU A 88 22.13 -9.04 -7.81
C GLU A 88 20.69 -8.60 -8.11
N LEU A 89 20.50 -7.66 -9.03
CA LEU A 89 19.17 -7.17 -9.40
C LEU A 89 18.28 -8.25 -10.03
N LYS A 90 18.86 -9.11 -10.89
CA LYS A 90 18.15 -10.29 -11.43
C LYS A 90 17.75 -11.25 -10.32
N ASN A 91 18.66 -11.55 -9.39
CA ASN A 91 18.38 -12.40 -8.25
C ASN A 91 17.27 -11.83 -7.37
N PHE A 92 17.29 -10.52 -7.09
CA PHE A 92 16.23 -9.86 -6.32
C PHE A 92 14.88 -9.90 -7.03
N ALA A 93 14.84 -9.58 -8.32
CA ALA A 93 13.60 -9.64 -9.10
C ALA A 93 12.97 -11.03 -9.04
N THR A 94 13.77 -12.09 -9.24
CA THR A 94 13.33 -13.48 -9.10
C THR A 94 12.82 -13.76 -7.68
N ARG A 95 13.60 -13.42 -6.65
CA ARG A 95 13.24 -13.72 -5.26
C ARG A 95 11.95 -13.03 -4.83
N ILE A 96 11.76 -11.76 -5.21
CA ILE A 96 10.53 -10.99 -4.93
C ILE A 96 9.30 -11.66 -5.55
N SER A 97 9.40 -12.21 -6.77
CA SER A 97 8.25 -12.87 -7.40
C SER A 97 7.82 -14.16 -6.71
N TYR A 98 8.75 -14.84 -6.02
CA TYR A 98 8.46 -16.12 -5.37
C TYR A 98 8.07 -15.98 -3.90
N ILE A 99 8.53 -14.96 -3.16
CA ILE A 99 8.33 -14.84 -1.70
C ILE A 99 6.87 -14.94 -1.25
N LEU A 100 5.94 -14.23 -1.92
CA LEU A 100 4.54 -14.24 -1.53
C LEU A 100 3.81 -15.55 -1.92
N PRO A 101 3.98 -16.10 -3.13
CA PRO A 101 3.48 -17.44 -3.45
C PRO A 101 4.03 -18.55 -2.53
N GLU A 102 5.35 -18.53 -2.29
CA GLU A 102 6.07 -19.46 -1.41
C GLU A 102 5.47 -19.43 0.00
N SER A 103 5.38 -18.25 0.60
CA SER A 103 4.88 -18.12 1.97
C SER A 103 3.43 -18.62 2.13
N ARG A 104 2.60 -18.47 1.09
CA ARG A 104 1.23 -19.05 1.06
C ARG A 104 1.21 -20.57 0.96
N GLU A 105 2.15 -21.17 0.23
CA GLU A 105 2.24 -22.62 0.08
C GLU A 105 2.73 -23.31 1.36
N TRP A 106 3.68 -22.70 2.07
CA TRP A 106 4.27 -23.26 3.29
C TRP A 106 3.67 -22.75 4.60
N GLY A 107 2.58 -21.96 4.54
CA GLY A 107 1.90 -21.42 5.73
C GLY A 107 2.77 -20.47 6.57
N ARG A 108 3.74 -19.78 5.95
CA ARG A 108 4.59 -18.79 6.60
C ARG A 108 3.93 -17.41 6.58
N ASP A 109 4.31 -16.56 7.52
CA ASP A 109 3.88 -15.16 7.50
C ASP A 109 4.51 -14.42 6.30
N ASN A 110 3.65 -13.92 5.41
CA ASN A 110 4.07 -13.17 4.22
C ASN A 110 4.78 -11.86 4.59
N GLU A 111 4.39 -11.23 5.70
CA GLU A 111 5.00 -9.99 6.18
C GLU A 111 6.43 -10.25 6.63
N GLU A 112 6.65 -11.30 7.41
CA GLU A 112 7.99 -11.69 7.90
C GLU A 112 8.89 -12.12 6.75
N ALA A 113 8.38 -12.90 5.79
CA ALA A 113 9.16 -13.36 4.66
C ALA A 113 9.65 -12.20 3.78
N LEU A 114 8.79 -11.22 3.51
CA LEU A 114 9.17 -10.02 2.78
C LEU A 114 10.12 -9.13 3.61
N GLU A 115 9.91 -9.01 4.92
CA GLU A 115 10.80 -8.27 5.82
C GLU A 115 12.22 -8.84 5.83
N GLN A 116 12.36 -10.16 5.98
CA GLN A 116 13.66 -10.84 5.94
C GLN A 116 14.36 -10.63 4.60
N PHE A 117 13.60 -10.64 3.50
CA PHE A 117 14.15 -10.30 2.19
C PHE A 117 14.74 -8.89 2.17
N LEU A 118 14.00 -7.89 2.64
CA LEU A 118 14.43 -6.49 2.64
C LEU A 118 15.70 -6.28 3.47
N LEU A 119 15.81 -6.96 4.61
CA LEU A 119 16.97 -6.87 5.50
C LEU A 119 18.22 -7.54 4.93
N GLN A 120 18.07 -8.51 4.02
CA GLN A 120 19.17 -9.22 3.36
C GLN A 120 19.53 -8.63 2.00
N ALA A 121 18.61 -7.92 1.34
CA ALA A 121 18.80 -7.40 -0.02
C ALA A 121 19.72 -6.17 -0.08
N VAL A 122 19.96 -5.52 1.06
CA VAL A 122 20.70 -4.26 1.20
C VAL A 122 21.87 -4.41 2.16
#